data_AF-A0A8T2NZA6-F1
#
_entry.id   AF-A0A8T2NZA6-F1
#
_cell.length_a   1.000
_cell.length_b   1.000
_cell.length_c   1.000
_cell.angle_alpha   90.00
_cell.angle_beta   90.00
_cell.angle_gamma   90.00
#
_symmetry.space_group_name_H-M   'P 1'
#
loop_
_entity.id
_entity.type
_entity.pdbx_description
1 polymer ?
#
loop_
_entity_poly.entity_id
_entity_poly.type
_entity_poly.pdbx_seq_one_letter_code
_entity_poly.pdbx_strand_id
1 'polypeptide(L)'
;MYLEEEPTKGGVLSCIFSLREQEKGINLTHIESRPSRMNKQEYEFFISVDTACSKALDEVIDGLRTQISGHVHELSRSKQKDTVPWFPNDIRDLDRFANQILSYGSELDADHPGFTDPVYRVRRKDGQVIPKVVYTEEEKRTWGTVFKELKSLYPTHACREHNRVFPLLEKYCGYREDNIPQLEDISHFLQVFHSTQYIRHGSRPMYTPEP
;
A
#
# COMPACT_ATOMS: atom_id res chain seq x y z
N MET A 1 2.20 14.20 12.06
CA MET A 1 2.03 15.67 12.08
C MET A 1 2.69 16.27 10.86
N TYR A 2 2.08 17.31 10.31
CA TYR A 2 2.59 18.11 9.19
C TYR A 2 2.69 19.57 9.63
N LEU A 3 3.80 20.24 9.30
CA LEU A 3 4.11 21.63 9.67
C LEU A 3 4.62 22.40 8.45
N GLU A 4 4.27 23.68 8.32
CA GLU A 4 4.83 24.62 7.32
C GLU A 4 5.44 25.84 8.03
N GLU A 5 6.73 26.18 7.81
CA GLU A 5 7.37 27.36 8.42
C GLU A 5 8.43 28.03 7.51
N GLU A 6 8.58 29.36 7.60
CA GLU A 6 9.70 30.13 7.02
C GLU A 6 11.06 29.79 7.69
N PRO A 7 12.20 29.88 6.98
CA PRO A 7 13.47 29.24 7.34
C PRO A 7 14.23 29.99 8.45
N THR A 8 13.77 31.20 8.76
CA THR A 8 14.50 32.18 9.57
C THR A 8 14.13 32.15 11.05
N LYS A 9 13.14 31.36 11.45
CA LYS A 9 12.77 31.18 12.86
C LYS A 9 13.18 29.78 13.31
N GLY A 10 14.24 29.67 14.11
CA GLY A 10 14.73 28.39 14.65
C GLY A 10 13.79 27.69 15.65
N GLY A 11 12.52 28.11 15.75
CA GLY A 11 11.55 27.66 16.74
C GLY A 11 11.07 26.22 16.51
N VAL A 12 10.84 25.83 15.26
CA VAL A 12 10.45 24.44 14.93
C VAL A 12 11.55 23.46 15.32
N LEU A 13 12.82 23.75 15.04
CA LEU A 13 13.92 22.84 15.39
C LEU A 13 14.04 22.68 16.91
N SER A 14 14.01 23.76 17.69
CA SER A 14 14.05 23.66 19.15
C SER A 14 12.88 22.84 19.71
N CYS A 15 11.67 23.02 19.17
CA CYS A 15 10.50 22.32 19.64
C CYS A 15 10.49 20.83 19.20
N ILE A 16 11.02 20.52 18.02
CA ILE A 16 11.27 19.14 17.56
C ILE A 16 12.33 18.45 18.42
N PHE A 17 13.36 19.16 18.90
CA PHE A 17 14.33 18.58 19.82
C PHE A 17 13.71 18.29 21.20
N SER A 18 12.81 19.15 21.70
CA SER A 18 12.03 18.89 22.91
C SER A 18 11.11 17.65 22.79
N LEU A 19 10.71 17.26 21.56
CA LEU A 19 9.99 16.01 21.31
C LEU A 19 10.84 14.76 21.49
N ARG A 20 12.17 14.89 21.40
CA ARG A 20 13.12 13.78 21.52
C ARG A 20 13.52 13.50 22.98
N GLU A 21 13.24 14.43 23.89
CA GLU A 21 13.47 14.23 25.31
C GLU A 21 12.52 13.13 25.82
N GLN A 22 13.11 12.06 26.35
CA GLN A 22 12.42 10.87 26.87
C GLN A 22 11.43 11.17 28.02
N GLU A 23 11.37 12.41 28.50
CA GLU A 23 10.54 12.82 29.64
C GLU A 23 9.03 12.74 29.37
N LYS A 24 8.58 12.76 28.11
CA LYS A 24 7.14 12.76 27.76
C LYS A 24 6.58 11.41 27.28
N GLY A 25 7.39 10.37 27.16
CA GLY A 25 6.93 9.04 26.72
C GLY A 25 6.42 8.95 25.27
N ILE A 26 6.74 9.95 24.42
CA ILE A 26 6.42 9.95 22.99
C ILE A 26 7.61 9.36 22.24
N ASN A 27 7.38 8.30 21.46
CA ASN A 27 8.44 7.72 20.64
C ASN A 27 8.36 8.31 19.23
N LEU A 28 9.32 9.18 18.91
CA LEU A 28 9.45 9.78 17.59
C LEU A 28 10.14 8.80 16.63
N THR A 29 9.42 8.38 15.58
CA THR A 29 9.89 7.34 14.65
C THR A 29 10.57 7.92 13.42
N HIS A 30 10.13 9.09 12.95
CA HIS A 30 10.67 9.71 11.75
C HIS A 30 10.43 11.23 11.75
N ILE A 31 11.45 12.01 11.36
CA ILE A 31 11.33 13.43 11.03
C ILE A 31 11.96 13.63 9.65
N GLU A 32 11.24 14.33 8.79
CA GLU A 32 11.73 14.75 7.48
C GLU A 32 11.38 16.22 7.27
N SER A 33 12.33 16.99 6.72
CA SER A 33 12.08 18.35 6.24
C SER A 33 12.31 18.44 4.74
N ARG A 34 11.45 19.19 4.06
CA ARG A 34 11.49 19.43 2.61
C ARG A 34 11.19 20.89 2.31
N PRO A 35 11.82 21.51 1.30
CA PRO A 35 11.40 22.83 0.84
C PRO A 35 9.95 22.78 0.35
N SER A 36 9.15 23.78 0.70
CA SER A 36 7.74 23.83 0.28
C SER A 36 7.63 23.88 -1.25
N ARG A 37 6.63 23.15 -1.77
CA ARG A 37 6.36 23.11 -3.21
C ARG A 37 5.73 24.40 -3.71
N MET A 38 5.01 25.11 -2.83
CA MET A 38 4.25 26.32 -3.17
C MET A 38 5.05 27.59 -2.85
N ASN A 39 5.72 27.64 -1.70
CA ASN A 39 6.53 28.78 -1.30
C ASN A 39 8.01 28.40 -1.14
N LYS A 40 8.88 28.91 -2.01
CA LYS A 40 10.33 28.61 -1.98
C LYS A 40 11.04 29.15 -0.73
N GLN A 41 10.37 30.00 0.04
CA GLN A 41 10.87 30.54 1.31
C GLN A 41 10.36 29.74 2.50
N GLU A 42 9.58 28.68 2.33
CA GLU A 42 9.07 27.88 3.45
C GLU A 42 9.59 26.44 3.39
N TYR A 43 9.54 25.78 4.54
CA TYR A 43 9.86 24.36 4.72
C TYR A 43 8.64 23.63 5.27
N GLU A 44 8.42 22.45 4.70
CA GLU A 44 7.45 21.46 5.17
C GLU A 44 8.18 20.47 6.08
N PHE A 45 7.61 20.18 7.26
CA PHE A 45 8.13 19.16 8.18
C PHE A 45 7.09 18.05 8.37
N PHE A 46 7.56 16.82 8.20
CA PHE A 46 6.77 15.60 8.38
C PHE A 46 7.30 14.85 9.60
N ILE A 47 6.46 14.72 10.63
CA ILE A 47 6.82 14.08 11.89
C ILE A 47 5.92 12.86 12.11
N SER A 48 6.52 11.68 12.19
CA SER A 48 5.87 10.43 12.60
C SER A 48 6.18 10.13 14.06
N VAL A 49 5.14 9.81 14.81
CA VAL A 49 5.21 9.44 16.24
C VAL A 49 4.45 8.13 16.44
N ASP A 50 4.95 7.28 17.32
CA ASP A 50 4.25 6.09 17.78
C ASP A 50 3.29 6.47 18.91
N THR A 51 2.01 6.10 18.78
CA THR A 51 0.89 6.59 19.58
C THR A 51 0.74 5.86 20.92
N ALA A 52 1.84 5.47 21.56
CA ALA A 52 1.81 4.82 22.88
C ALA A 52 1.23 5.72 23.99
N CYS A 53 1.19 7.05 23.80
CA CYS A 53 0.60 8.01 24.74
C CYS A 53 -0.08 9.19 24.02
N SER A 54 -1.42 9.22 23.97
CA SER A 54 -2.17 10.26 23.25
C SER A 54 -2.17 11.63 23.95
N LYS A 55 -2.25 11.67 25.29
CA LYS A 55 -2.36 12.93 26.04
C LYS A 55 -1.11 13.82 25.95
N ALA A 56 0.06 13.21 25.97
CA ALA A 56 1.32 13.94 25.82
C ALA A 56 1.46 14.52 24.41
N LEU A 57 0.86 13.88 23.40
CA LEU A 57 0.88 14.35 22.02
C LEU A 57 0.02 15.61 21.83
N ASP A 58 -1.15 15.67 22.47
CA ASP A 58 -2.02 16.85 22.43
C ASP A 58 -1.31 18.10 22.99
N GLU A 59 -0.67 17.96 24.15
CA GLU A 59 0.10 19.06 24.77
C GLU A 59 1.25 19.57 23.87
N VAL A 60 1.88 18.65 23.14
CA VAL A 60 2.93 18.99 22.18
C VAL A 60 2.35 19.73 20.98
N ILE A 61 1.23 19.25 20.43
CA ILE A 61 0.58 19.87 19.27
C ILE A 61 0.15 21.29 19.62
N ASP A 62 -0.42 21.49 20.80
CA ASP A 62 -0.81 22.82 21.28
C ASP A 62 0.41 23.71 21.56
N GLY A 63 1.50 23.14 22.09
CA GLY A 63 2.80 23.81 22.21
C GLY A 63 3.36 24.27 20.86
N LEU A 64 3.27 23.41 19.83
CA LEU A 64 3.68 23.78 18.47
C LEU A 64 2.79 24.91 17.94
N ARG A 65 1.46 24.76 17.96
CA ARG A 65 0.52 25.79 17.50
C ARG A 65 0.73 27.17 18.13
N THR A 66 1.26 27.23 19.35
CA THR A 66 1.56 28.49 20.06
C THR A 66 2.96 29.04 19.79
N GLN A 67 3.96 28.18 19.57
CA GLN A 67 5.35 28.60 19.38
C GLN A 67 5.72 28.90 17.93
N ILE A 68 5.04 28.27 16.97
CA ILE A 68 5.36 28.42 15.55
C ILE A 68 4.32 29.28 14.84
N SER A 69 4.78 30.07 13.88
CA SER A 69 3.91 30.94 13.07
C SER A 69 3.16 30.18 11.96
N GLY A 70 3.42 28.87 11.86
CA GLY A 70 2.95 27.98 10.81
C GLY A 70 1.68 27.22 11.17
N HIS A 71 1.12 26.53 10.18
CA HIS A 71 -0.02 25.63 10.39
C HIS A 71 0.44 24.24 10.85
N VAL A 72 -0.24 23.69 11.86
CA VAL A 72 0.00 22.35 12.40
C VAL A 72 -1.19 21.45 12.13
N HIS A 73 -0.98 20.43 11.31
CA HIS A 73 -2.00 19.42 11.03
C HIS A 73 -1.64 18.09 11.69
N GLU A 74 -2.56 17.60 12.52
CA GLU A 74 -2.49 16.26 13.09
C GLU A 74 -3.11 15.26 12.12
N LEU A 75 -2.33 14.24 11.76
CA LEU A 75 -2.79 13.13 10.93
C LEU A 75 -2.84 11.87 11.78
N SER A 76 -4.03 11.31 11.97
CA SER A 76 -4.26 10.13 12.80
C SER A 76 -4.99 9.02 12.05
N ARG A 77 -4.67 7.77 12.37
CA ARG A 77 -5.42 6.60 11.91
C ARG A 77 -6.69 6.35 12.73
N SER A 78 -6.74 6.87 13.96
CA SER A 78 -7.94 6.79 14.80
C SER A 78 -8.91 7.91 14.40
N LYS A 79 -10.20 7.59 14.24
CA LYS A 79 -11.24 8.58 13.91
C LYS A 79 -11.67 9.39 15.15
N GLN A 80 -10.71 9.97 15.87
CA GLN A 80 -11.01 10.88 16.97
C GLN A 80 -11.37 12.27 16.43
N LYS A 81 -12.26 12.97 17.14
CA LYS A 81 -12.81 14.27 16.71
C LYS A 81 -11.67 15.29 16.54
N ASP A 82 -11.70 15.97 15.40
CA ASP A 82 -10.80 17.07 14.99
C ASP A 82 -9.39 16.70 14.49
N THR A 83 -9.20 15.44 14.07
CA THR A 83 -7.97 14.99 13.40
C THR A 83 -8.19 14.74 11.90
N VAL A 84 -7.17 15.00 11.09
CA VAL A 84 -7.19 14.64 9.67
C VAL A 84 -6.90 13.14 9.56
N PRO A 85 -7.70 12.35 8.81
CA PRO A 85 -7.38 10.95 8.58
C PRO A 85 -5.99 10.82 7.94
N TRP A 86 -5.14 9.99 8.53
CA TRP A 86 -3.82 9.74 8.00
C TRP A 86 -3.88 9.12 6.59
N PHE A 87 -3.07 9.64 5.68
CA PHE A 87 -2.86 9.13 4.33
C PHE A 87 -1.35 9.04 4.03
N PRO A 88 -0.92 8.12 3.15
CA PRO A 88 0.48 7.99 2.76
C PRO A 88 0.94 9.23 1.99
N ASN A 89 2.10 9.78 2.35
CA ASN A 89 2.70 10.94 1.65
C ASN A 89 3.75 10.51 0.63
N ASP A 90 4.41 9.37 0.87
CA ASP A 90 5.41 8.77 -0.01
C ASP A 90 4.96 7.35 -0.42
N ILE A 91 5.41 6.88 -1.59
CA ILE A 91 5.17 5.51 -2.04
C ILE A 91 5.60 4.46 -1.00
N ARG A 92 6.67 4.74 -0.23
CA ARG A 92 7.17 3.86 0.85
C ARG A 92 6.20 3.74 2.02
N ASP A 93 5.29 4.70 2.20
CA ASP A 93 4.26 4.59 3.24
C ASP A 93 3.23 3.50 2.91
N LEU A 94 3.16 3.03 1.65
CA LEU A 94 2.33 1.89 1.26
C LEU A 94 2.77 0.58 1.95
N ASP A 95 4.06 0.44 2.25
CA ASP A 95 4.58 -0.74 2.98
C ASP A 95 3.96 -0.88 4.37
N ARG A 96 3.52 0.24 4.97
CA ARG A 96 2.81 0.23 6.27
C ARG A 96 1.40 -0.40 6.18
N PHE A 97 0.89 -0.62 4.97
CA PHE A 97 -0.39 -1.28 4.70
C PHE A 97 -0.23 -2.73 4.23
N ALA A 98 0.96 -3.15 3.79
CA ALA A 98 1.19 -4.51 3.27
C ALA A 98 0.76 -5.60 4.27
N ASN A 99 0.84 -5.31 5.58
CA ASN A 99 0.44 -6.22 6.65
C ASN A 99 -0.97 -5.95 7.21
N GLN A 100 -1.73 -5.01 6.66
CA GLN A 100 -3.09 -4.67 7.09
C GLN A 100 -4.13 -5.30 6.16
N ILE A 101 -4.08 -6.63 6.05
CA ILE A 101 -5.02 -7.40 5.24
C ILE A 101 -6.32 -7.57 6.04
N LEU A 102 -7.41 -6.98 5.57
CA LEU A 102 -8.73 -7.06 6.21
C LEU A 102 -9.34 -8.47 6.13
N SER A 103 -9.09 -9.19 5.03
CA SER A 103 -9.61 -10.53 4.73
C SER A 103 -8.86 -11.14 3.53
N TYR A 104 -8.98 -12.45 3.31
CA TYR A 104 -8.40 -13.19 2.16
C TYR A 104 -6.85 -13.23 2.10
N GLY A 105 -6.20 -13.04 3.25
CA GLY A 105 -4.76 -13.27 3.42
C GLY A 105 -4.42 -14.76 3.51
N SER A 106 -3.52 -15.13 4.43
CA SER A 106 -3.19 -16.55 4.68
C SER A 106 -4.30 -17.33 5.40
N GLU A 107 -5.26 -16.64 5.99
CA GLU A 107 -6.42 -17.21 6.66
C GLU A 107 -7.62 -17.16 5.72
N LEU A 108 -8.08 -18.34 5.30
CA LEU A 108 -9.21 -18.55 4.41
C LEU A 108 -10.48 -18.77 5.23
N ASP A 109 -11.62 -18.27 4.75
CA ASP A 109 -12.93 -18.64 5.30
C ASP A 109 -13.19 -20.14 5.09
N ALA A 110 -13.99 -20.75 5.98
CA ALA A 110 -14.30 -22.19 5.95
C ALA A 110 -14.97 -22.64 4.63
N ASP A 111 -15.70 -21.73 3.98
CA ASP A 111 -16.39 -21.96 2.71
C ASP A 111 -15.47 -21.81 1.47
N HIS A 112 -14.19 -21.46 1.68
CA HIS A 112 -13.23 -21.32 0.59
C HIS A 112 -12.82 -22.69 0.03
N PRO A 113 -12.81 -22.90 -1.31
CA PRO A 113 -12.50 -24.20 -1.91
C PRO A 113 -11.08 -24.73 -1.57
N GLY A 114 -10.15 -23.83 -1.25
CA GLY A 114 -8.79 -24.16 -0.78
C GLY A 114 -8.61 -24.17 0.74
N PHE A 115 -9.68 -24.09 1.55
CA PHE A 115 -9.59 -24.05 3.02
C PHE A 115 -8.93 -25.30 3.61
N THR A 116 -9.26 -26.48 3.06
CA THR A 116 -8.73 -27.77 3.50
C THR A 116 -7.41 -28.16 2.83
N ASP A 117 -6.92 -27.37 1.86
CA ASP A 117 -5.68 -27.66 1.14
C ASP A 117 -4.47 -27.06 1.88
N PRO A 118 -3.63 -27.90 2.51
CA PRO A 118 -2.47 -27.42 3.25
C PRO A 118 -1.37 -26.83 2.34
N VAL A 119 -1.26 -27.28 1.09
CA VAL A 119 -0.27 -26.80 0.12
C VAL A 119 -0.65 -25.41 -0.37
N TYR A 120 -1.94 -25.20 -0.65
CA TYR A 120 -2.50 -23.91 -1.06
C TYR A 120 -2.26 -22.81 -0.01
N ARG A 121 -2.43 -23.15 1.28
CA ARG A 121 -2.25 -22.21 2.40
C ARG A 121 -0.82 -21.78 2.64
N VAL A 122 0.14 -22.69 2.48
CA VAL A 122 1.58 -22.39 2.70
C VAL A 122 2.11 -21.41 1.65
N ARG A 123 1.61 -21.48 0.42
CA ARG A 123 2.04 -20.60 -0.68
C ARG A 123 1.64 -19.13 -0.54
N ARG A 124 0.72 -18.78 0.37
CA ARG A 124 0.21 -17.40 0.54
C ARG A 124 1.05 -16.49 1.47
N LYS A 125 2.21 -16.91 1.99
CA LYS A 125 3.00 -16.15 2.98
C LYS A 125 4.26 -15.51 2.37
N ASP A 126 4.42 -14.17 2.52
CA ASP A 126 5.57 -13.25 2.24
C ASP A 126 5.87 -12.82 0.76
N GLY A 127 6.49 -11.67 0.41
CA GLY A 127 7.05 -10.49 1.13
C GLY A 127 7.98 -9.60 0.22
N GLN A 128 8.12 -8.30 0.54
CA GLN A 128 9.03 -7.17 0.11
C GLN A 128 9.54 -6.94 -1.33
N VAL A 129 10.04 -7.94 -2.05
CA VAL A 129 10.38 -7.82 -3.49
C VAL A 129 9.43 -8.78 -4.18
N ILE A 130 8.71 -8.34 -5.22
CA ILE A 130 7.68 -9.16 -5.87
C ILE A 130 8.29 -10.52 -6.21
N PRO A 131 8.00 -11.58 -5.43
CA PRO A 131 8.75 -12.81 -5.56
C PRO A 131 8.32 -13.48 -6.85
N LYS A 132 9.27 -14.04 -7.59
CA LYS A 132 8.94 -14.87 -8.75
C LYS A 132 8.30 -16.16 -8.24
N VAL A 133 7.08 -16.43 -8.70
CA VAL A 133 6.32 -17.62 -8.33
C VAL A 133 6.46 -18.66 -9.41
N VAL A 134 6.97 -19.83 -9.04
CA VAL A 134 6.97 -21.02 -9.91
C VAL A 134 5.62 -21.70 -9.78
N TYR A 135 4.71 -21.36 -10.69
CA TYR A 135 3.37 -21.97 -10.76
C TYR A 135 3.44 -23.44 -11.20
N THR A 136 2.62 -24.28 -10.58
CA THR A 136 2.48 -25.70 -10.95
C THR A 136 1.73 -25.84 -12.27
N GLU A 137 1.81 -27.03 -12.85
CA GLU A 137 1.05 -27.37 -14.06
C GLU A 137 -0.47 -27.33 -13.83
N GLU A 138 -0.93 -27.61 -12.61
CA GLU A 138 -2.35 -27.48 -12.24
C GLU A 138 -2.81 -26.02 -12.21
N GLU A 139 -1.98 -25.13 -11.67
CA GLU A 139 -2.25 -23.70 -11.62
C GLU A 139 -2.25 -23.11 -13.04
N LYS A 140 -1.25 -23.44 -13.87
CA LYS A 140 -1.22 -23.02 -15.27
C LYS A 140 -2.43 -23.52 -16.06
N ARG A 141 -2.90 -24.75 -15.80
CA ARG A 141 -4.12 -25.29 -16.43
C ARG A 141 -5.37 -24.49 -16.02
N THR A 142 -5.46 -24.14 -14.74
CA THR A 142 -6.56 -23.33 -14.20
C THR A 142 -6.56 -21.95 -14.87
N TRP A 143 -5.38 -21.32 -15.00
CA TRP A 143 -5.19 -20.08 -15.72
C TRP A 143 -5.59 -20.20 -17.19
N GLY A 144 -5.07 -21.19 -17.92
CA GLY A 144 -5.33 -21.38 -19.35
C GLY A 144 -6.81 -21.55 -19.65
N THR A 145 -7.53 -22.29 -18.79
CA THR A 145 -8.98 -22.44 -18.88
C THR A 145 -9.69 -21.09 -18.86
N VAL A 146 -9.39 -20.25 -17.87
CA VAL A 146 -10.01 -18.92 -17.73
C VAL A 146 -9.57 -17.98 -18.84
N PHE A 147 -8.28 -17.99 -19.17
CA PHE A 147 -7.68 -17.13 -20.19
C PHE A 147 -8.35 -17.35 -21.56
N LYS A 148 -8.51 -18.61 -21.97
CA LYS A 148 -9.11 -18.97 -23.26
C LYS A 148 -10.56 -18.51 -23.37
N GLU A 149 -11.37 -18.77 -22.34
CA GLU A 149 -12.78 -18.39 -22.31
C GLU A 149 -12.94 -16.88 -22.39
N LEU A 150 -12.22 -16.12 -21.55
CA LEU A 150 -12.30 -14.66 -21.55
C LEU A 150 -11.76 -14.05 -22.84
N LYS A 151 -10.64 -14.55 -23.37
CA LYS A 151 -10.05 -14.05 -24.62
C LYS A 151 -10.99 -14.19 -25.82
N SER A 152 -11.83 -15.23 -25.84
CA SER A 152 -12.84 -15.40 -26.88
C SER A 152 -13.92 -14.31 -26.86
N LEU A 153 -14.17 -13.71 -25.69
CA LEU A 153 -15.24 -12.71 -25.47
C LEU A 153 -14.75 -11.27 -25.61
N TYR A 154 -13.45 -11.00 -25.43
CA TYR A 154 -12.90 -9.63 -25.45
C TYR A 154 -13.21 -8.83 -26.72
N PRO A 155 -13.12 -9.38 -27.95
CA PRO A 155 -13.35 -8.59 -29.16
C PRO A 155 -14.74 -7.93 -29.23
N THR A 156 -15.76 -8.59 -28.64
CA THR A 156 -17.15 -8.12 -28.69
C THR A 156 -17.64 -7.49 -27.39
N HIS A 157 -17.06 -7.84 -26.25
CA HIS A 157 -17.56 -7.41 -24.92
C HIS A 157 -16.62 -6.47 -24.18
N ALA A 158 -15.32 -6.46 -24.49
CA ALA A 158 -14.37 -5.56 -23.82
C ALA A 158 -14.36 -4.19 -24.50
N CYS A 159 -14.03 -3.15 -23.73
CA CYS A 159 -13.84 -1.81 -24.27
C CYS A 159 -12.65 -1.76 -25.24
N ARG A 160 -12.62 -0.72 -26.07
CA ARG A 160 -11.57 -0.49 -27.06
C ARG A 160 -10.18 -0.41 -26.42
N GLU A 161 -10.07 0.22 -25.26
CA GLU A 161 -8.83 0.42 -24.52
C GLU A 161 -8.23 -0.93 -24.09
N HIS A 162 -9.07 -1.85 -23.61
CA HIS A 162 -8.66 -3.22 -23.30
C HIS A 162 -8.14 -3.94 -24.55
N ASN A 163 -8.92 -3.96 -25.63
CA ASN A 163 -8.53 -4.63 -26.89
C ASN A 163 -7.28 -4.02 -27.53
N ARG A 164 -7.00 -2.74 -27.29
CA ARG A 164 -5.77 -2.06 -27.74
C ARG A 164 -4.54 -2.50 -26.94
N VAL A 165 -4.68 -2.66 -25.62
CA VAL A 165 -3.55 -2.94 -24.72
C VAL A 165 -3.26 -4.43 -24.61
N PHE A 166 -4.27 -5.29 -24.72
CA PHE A 166 -4.12 -6.74 -24.54
C PHE A 166 -3.01 -7.36 -25.40
N PRO A 167 -2.87 -7.06 -26.71
CA PRO A 167 -1.77 -7.57 -27.53
C PRO A 167 -0.37 -7.13 -27.04
N LEU A 168 -0.27 -5.98 -26.37
CA LEU A 168 0.99 -5.50 -25.77
C LEU A 168 1.34 -6.34 -24.53
N LEU A 169 0.34 -6.71 -23.73
CA LEU A 169 0.53 -7.60 -22.58
C LEU A 169 0.98 -9.00 -23.01
N GLU A 170 0.44 -9.52 -24.12
CA GLU A 170 0.89 -10.80 -24.69
C GLU A 170 2.35 -10.73 -25.15
N LYS A 171 2.73 -9.61 -25.79
CA LYS A 171 4.06 -9.41 -26.35
C LYS A 171 5.14 -9.13 -25.32
N TYR A 172 4.85 -8.31 -24.31
CA TYR A 172 5.87 -7.79 -23.38
C TYR A 172 5.75 -8.36 -21.96
N CYS A 173 4.56 -8.76 -21.53
CA CYS A 173 4.33 -9.25 -20.16
C CYS A 173 4.05 -10.77 -20.11
N GLY A 174 4.17 -11.47 -21.25
CA GLY A 174 4.05 -12.93 -21.30
C GLY A 174 2.63 -13.46 -21.06
N TYR A 175 1.59 -12.65 -21.29
CA TYR A 175 0.20 -13.11 -21.23
C TYR A 175 -0.04 -14.16 -22.32
N ARG A 176 -0.21 -15.43 -21.91
CA ARG A 176 -0.50 -16.55 -22.80
C ARG A 176 -1.34 -17.60 -22.06
N GLU A 177 -2.01 -18.47 -22.80
CA GLU A 177 -2.80 -19.57 -22.22
C GLU A 177 -1.95 -20.52 -21.37
N ASP A 178 -0.68 -20.72 -21.73
CA ASP A 178 0.24 -21.66 -21.10
C ASP A 178 1.13 -21.04 -20.00
N ASN A 179 1.00 -19.73 -19.75
CA ASN A 179 1.91 -19.00 -18.88
C ASN A 179 1.18 -17.96 -18.04
N ILE A 180 1.29 -18.09 -16.72
CA ILE A 180 0.84 -17.07 -15.77
C ILE A 180 1.92 -15.97 -15.70
N PRO A 181 1.59 -14.71 -16.06
CA PRO A 181 2.51 -13.58 -15.99
C PRO A 181 3.06 -13.34 -14.59
N GLN A 182 4.32 -12.93 -14.49
CA GLN A 182 4.92 -12.54 -13.20
C GLN A 182 4.60 -11.08 -12.91
N LEU A 183 4.19 -10.77 -11.67
CA LEU A 183 3.85 -9.41 -11.28
C LEU A 183 5.01 -8.42 -11.47
N GLU A 184 6.27 -8.86 -11.38
CA GLU A 184 7.44 -8.01 -11.64
C GLU A 184 7.46 -7.48 -13.09
N ASP A 185 7.22 -8.35 -14.07
CA ASP A 185 7.21 -7.98 -15.49
C ASP A 185 6.05 -7.04 -15.81
N ILE A 186 4.91 -7.23 -15.14
CA ILE A 186 3.73 -6.34 -15.24
C ILE A 186 4.01 -5.00 -14.56
N SER A 187 4.64 -5.01 -13.39
CA SER A 187 4.99 -3.81 -12.62
C SER A 187 5.95 -2.92 -13.41
N HIS A 188 6.95 -3.52 -14.09
CA HIS A 188 7.83 -2.78 -15.00
C HIS A 188 7.10 -2.19 -16.22
N PHE A 189 6.05 -2.84 -16.69
CA PHE A 189 5.23 -2.33 -17.78
C PHE A 189 4.25 -1.23 -17.33
N LEU A 190 3.85 -1.24 -16.06
CA LEU A 190 2.85 -0.35 -15.47
C LEU A 190 3.45 0.53 -14.35
N GLN A 191 2.59 1.03 -13.47
CA GLN A 191 2.91 1.73 -12.23
C GLN A 191 2.38 0.91 -11.04
N VAL A 192 2.37 1.51 -9.85
CA VAL A 192 1.99 0.86 -8.58
C VAL A 192 0.51 0.49 -8.56
N PHE A 193 0.22 -0.81 -8.43
CA PHE A 193 -1.12 -1.34 -8.15
C PHE A 193 -1.02 -2.59 -7.27
N HIS A 194 -1.74 -2.64 -6.15
CA HIS A 194 -1.76 -3.81 -5.27
C HIS A 194 -2.50 -4.97 -5.96
N SER A 195 -1.82 -6.10 -6.13
CA SER A 195 -2.35 -7.27 -6.84
C SER A 195 -1.98 -8.55 -6.11
N THR A 196 -2.85 -9.56 -6.19
CA THR A 196 -2.65 -10.88 -5.60
C THR A 196 -1.79 -11.76 -6.52
N GLN A 197 -0.94 -12.62 -5.93
CA GLN A 197 -0.11 -13.57 -6.69
C GLN A 197 -0.65 -15.00 -6.68
N TYR A 198 -1.64 -15.28 -5.84
CA TYR A 198 -2.27 -16.60 -5.80
C TYR A 198 -3.23 -16.76 -6.99
N ILE A 199 -3.49 -18.01 -7.35
CA ILE A 199 -4.52 -18.36 -8.31
C ILE A 199 -5.72 -18.99 -7.58
N ARG A 200 -6.92 -18.82 -8.14
CA ARG A 200 -8.12 -19.52 -7.68
C ARG A 200 -7.93 -21.03 -7.71
N HIS A 201 -8.69 -21.74 -6.88
CA HIS A 201 -8.61 -23.19 -6.78
C HIS A 201 -9.08 -23.90 -8.06
N GLY A 202 -8.34 -24.92 -8.49
CA GLY A 202 -8.57 -25.62 -9.77
C GLY A 202 -9.89 -26.40 -9.87
N SER A 203 -10.53 -26.71 -8.74
CA SER A 203 -11.86 -27.38 -8.74
C SER A 203 -12.99 -26.48 -9.25
N ARG A 204 -12.83 -25.14 -9.21
CA ARG A 204 -13.83 -24.16 -9.66
C ARG A 204 -13.17 -23.04 -10.48
N PRO A 205 -12.63 -23.33 -11.68
CA PRO A 205 -11.87 -22.35 -12.45
C PRO A 205 -12.72 -21.13 -12.87
N MET A 206 -14.02 -21.31 -13.09
CA MET A 206 -14.92 -20.25 -13.56
C MET A 206 -15.52 -19.38 -12.45
N TYR A 207 -15.17 -19.61 -11.17
CA TYR A 207 -15.73 -18.84 -10.06
C TYR A 207 -14.76 -18.72 -8.89
N THR A 208 -14.60 -17.50 -8.37
CA THR A 208 -13.89 -17.21 -7.12
C THR A 208 -14.56 -16.02 -6.44
N PRO A 209 -14.76 -16.03 -5.10
CA PRO A 209 -15.17 -14.85 -4.35
C PRO A 209 -14.00 -13.88 -4.09
N GLU A 210 -12.77 -14.33 -4.34
CA GLU A 210 -11.53 -13.58 -4.13
C GLU A 210 -11.03 -12.91 -5.41
N PRO A 211 -10.35 -11.75 -5.30
CA PRO A 211 -9.78 -11.02 -6.44
C PRO A 211 -8.57 -11.70 -7.07
#